data_AF-A0A926CSX8-F1
#
_entry.id   AF-A0A926CSX8-F1
#
_cell.length_a   1.000
_cell.length_b   1.000
_cell.length_c   1.000
_cell.angle_alpha   90.00
_cell.angle_beta   90.00
_cell.angle_gamma   90.00
#
_symmetry.space_group_name_H-M   'P 1'
#
loop_
_entity.id
_entity.type
_entity.pdbx_description
1 polymer ?
#
loop_
_entity_poly.entity_id
_entity_poly.type
_entity_poly.pdbx_seq_one_letter_code
_entity_poly.pdbx_strand_id
1 'polypeptide(L)'
;MIKQDPGIVSEIFRYTPRVFLFTMLFFCAGIFACTAALTFVVDISCTQNANLWLPIYPESTVVFENHTFVRPFGVGITSMQLYTPNNETVVRNWYIDMRSRNEANPVNLLASMNYSVLSEPETGGSIIWLQSECAWN
;
A
#
# COMPACT_ATOMS: atom_id res chain seq x y z
N MET A 1 20.84 53.89 -20.50
CA MET A 1 19.37 53.98 -20.66
C MET A 1 18.95 52.91 -21.65
N ILE A 2 18.34 51.82 -21.17
CA ILE A 2 17.85 50.73 -22.01
C ILE A 2 16.42 51.08 -22.42
N LYS A 3 16.20 51.22 -23.72
CA LYS A 3 14.91 51.56 -24.33
C LYS A 3 14.02 50.32 -24.27
N GLN A 4 13.02 50.34 -23.39
CA GLN A 4 12.10 49.24 -23.16
C GLN A 4 11.04 49.27 -24.28
N ASP A 5 11.12 48.33 -25.23
CA ASP A 5 10.20 48.25 -26.36
C ASP A 5 8.79 47.83 -25.88
N PRO A 6 7.75 48.67 -26.03
CA PRO A 6 6.40 48.39 -25.52
C PRO A 6 5.65 47.30 -26.30
N GLY A 7 6.20 46.82 -27.42
CA GLY A 7 5.56 45.81 -28.28
C GLY A 7 5.57 44.39 -27.71
N ILE A 8 6.60 44.01 -26.95
CA ILE A 8 6.81 42.63 -26.48
C ILE A 8 5.80 42.23 -25.39
N VAL A 9 5.33 43.18 -24.59
CA VAL A 9 4.40 42.92 -23.49
C VAL A 9 2.98 42.59 -24.02
N SER A 10 2.64 43.06 -25.23
CA SER A 10 1.30 42.92 -25.79
C SER A 10 1.01 41.54 -26.43
N GLU A 11 2.05 40.79 -26.80
CA GLU A 11 1.88 39.46 -27.39
C GLU A 11 1.69 38.35 -26.34
N ILE A 12 2.22 38.56 -25.13
CA ILE A 12 2.05 37.63 -24.01
C ILE A 12 0.57 37.56 -23.56
N PHE A 13 -0.19 38.66 -23.73
CA PHE A 13 -1.58 38.78 -23.31
C PHE A 13 -2.64 38.41 -24.37
N ARG A 14 -2.23 38.00 -25.58
CA ARG A 14 -3.15 37.43 -26.58
C ARG A 14 -3.35 35.91 -26.41
N TYR A 15 -3.04 35.37 -25.24
CA TYR A 15 -3.49 34.02 -24.90
C TYR A 15 -5.02 34.06 -24.77
N THR A 16 -5.71 33.50 -25.77
CA THR A 16 -7.17 33.38 -25.74
C THR A 16 -7.53 32.62 -24.46
N PRO A 17 -8.52 33.04 -23.66
CA PRO A 17 -8.85 32.42 -22.35
C PRO A 17 -9.03 30.89 -22.43
N ARG A 18 -9.40 30.38 -23.61
CA ARG A 18 -9.46 28.96 -23.93
C ARG A 18 -8.09 28.26 -23.83
N VAL A 19 -7.05 28.84 -24.42
CA VAL A 19 -5.69 28.26 -24.41
C VAL A 19 -5.12 28.28 -22.99
N PHE A 20 -5.38 29.33 -22.20
CA PHE A 20 -4.98 29.37 -20.80
C PHE A 20 -5.66 28.27 -19.98
N LEU A 21 -6.97 28.07 -20.17
CA LEU A 21 -7.73 27.02 -19.49
C LEU A 21 -7.22 25.62 -19.86
N PHE A 22 -6.95 25.34 -21.13
CA PHE A 22 -6.40 24.05 -21.56
C PHE A 22 -5.02 23.79 -20.97
N THR A 23 -4.13 24.79 -20.97
CA THR A 23 -2.81 24.68 -20.36
C THR A 23 -2.91 24.40 -18.85
N MET A 24 -3.79 25.11 -18.14
CA MET A 24 -4.00 24.88 -16.69
C MET A 24 -4.55 23.48 -16.41
N LEU A 25 -5.53 23.02 -17.17
CA LEU A 25 -6.08 21.66 -17.06
C LEU A 25 -5.03 20.59 -17.35
N PHE A 26 -4.17 20.81 -18.34
CA PHE A 26 -3.06 19.91 -18.66
C PHE A 26 -2.07 19.78 -17.50
N PHE A 27 -1.68 20.90 -16.87
CA PHE A 27 -0.83 20.87 -15.69
C PHE A 27 -1.49 20.16 -14.52
N CYS A 28 -2.76 20.43 -14.24
CA CYS A 28 -3.50 19.73 -13.19
C CYS A 28 -3.53 18.21 -13.46
N ALA A 29 -3.89 17.80 -14.68
CA ALA A 29 -3.91 16.40 -15.06
C ALA A 29 -2.53 15.74 -14.93
N GLY A 30 -1.47 16.44 -15.32
CA GLY A 30 -0.09 15.97 -15.16
C GLY A 30 0.30 15.75 -13.69
N ILE A 31 -0.08 16.67 -12.80
CA ILE A 31 0.15 16.52 -11.36
C ILE A 31 -0.61 15.31 -10.81
N PHE A 32 -1.91 15.19 -11.11
CA PHE A 32 -2.71 14.04 -10.67
C PHE A 32 -2.16 12.70 -11.18
N ALA A 33 -1.74 12.64 -12.46
CA ALA A 33 -1.13 11.45 -13.03
C ALA A 33 0.19 11.09 -12.33
N CYS A 34 1.03 12.07 -12.03
CA CYS A 34 2.28 11.86 -11.31
C CYS A 34 2.03 11.35 -9.89
N THR A 35 1.11 11.97 -9.16
CA THR A 35 0.73 11.53 -7.81
C THR A 35 0.18 10.11 -7.82
N ALA A 36 -0.73 9.80 -8.75
CA ALA A 36 -1.30 8.46 -8.88
C ALA A 36 -0.24 7.38 -9.17
N ALA A 37 0.73 7.68 -10.05
CA ALA A 37 1.83 6.77 -10.36
C ALA A 37 2.71 6.51 -9.13
N LEU A 38 3.06 7.55 -8.37
CA LEU A 38 3.85 7.40 -7.15
C LEU A 38 3.10 6.57 -6.09
N THR A 39 1.82 6.85 -5.86
CA THR A 39 0.99 6.07 -4.93
C THR A 39 0.93 4.60 -5.35
N PHE A 40 0.81 4.31 -6.64
CA PHE A 40 0.78 2.94 -7.15
C PHE A 40 2.10 2.19 -6.92
N VAL A 41 3.25 2.85 -7.10
CA VAL A 41 4.57 2.26 -6.82
C VAL A 41 4.74 1.96 -5.32
N VAL A 42 4.30 2.86 -4.44
CA VAL A 42 4.32 2.64 -2.99
C VAL A 42 3.42 1.46 -2.64
N ASP A 43 2.22 1.39 -3.21
CA ASP A 43 1.27 0.30 -2.97
C ASP A 43 1.80 -1.08 -3.41
N ILE A 44 2.48 -1.17 -4.55
CA ILE A 44 3.18 -2.41 -4.95
C ILE A 44 4.24 -2.78 -3.92
N SER A 45 5.04 -1.80 -3.50
CA SER A 45 6.09 -2.04 -2.52
C SER A 45 5.53 -2.49 -1.17
N CYS A 46 4.39 -1.93 -0.74
CA CYS A 46 3.66 -2.36 0.46
C CYS A 46 3.24 -3.83 0.34
N THR A 47 2.53 -4.19 -0.72
CA THR A 47 2.03 -5.57 -0.90
C THR A 47 3.16 -6.59 -0.98
N GLN A 48 4.28 -6.27 -1.64
CA GLN A 48 5.42 -7.16 -1.72
C GLN A 48 6.10 -7.36 -0.37
N ASN A 49 6.33 -6.29 0.39
CA ASN A 49 6.91 -6.39 1.73
C ASN A 49 6.00 -7.16 2.67
N ALA A 50 4.71 -6.84 2.69
CA ALA A 50 3.74 -7.50 3.55
C ALA A 50 3.65 -9.01 3.27
N ASN A 51 3.55 -9.42 2.00
CA ASN A 51 3.52 -10.83 1.63
C ASN A 51 4.83 -11.58 1.91
N LEU A 52 5.96 -10.87 1.87
CA LEU A 52 7.25 -11.45 2.24
C LEU A 52 7.29 -11.73 3.75
N TRP A 53 6.92 -10.76 4.59
CA TRP A 53 7.06 -10.83 6.05
C TRP A 53 5.94 -11.57 6.78
N LEU A 54 4.70 -11.45 6.33
CA LEU A 54 3.54 -12.18 6.85
C LEU A 54 2.71 -12.75 5.69
N PRO A 55 3.18 -13.83 5.07
CA PRO A 55 2.37 -14.53 4.08
C PRO A 55 1.12 -15.14 4.73
N ILE A 56 0.09 -15.31 3.90
CA ILE A 56 -1.13 -16.04 4.27
C ILE A 56 -0.72 -17.49 4.58
N TYR A 57 -1.15 -17.99 5.73
CA TYR A 57 -0.85 -19.37 6.15
C TYR A 57 -1.44 -20.37 5.14
N PRO A 58 -0.68 -21.39 4.70
CA PRO A 58 -1.19 -22.41 3.79
C PRO A 58 -2.38 -23.15 4.39
N GLU A 59 -3.32 -23.59 3.55
CA GLU A 59 -4.52 -24.32 4.01
C GLU A 59 -5.42 -23.51 4.97
N SER A 60 -5.24 -22.19 5.02
CA SER A 60 -6.15 -21.30 5.71
C SER A 60 -7.21 -20.74 4.76
N THR A 61 -8.33 -20.33 5.34
CA THR A 61 -9.45 -19.69 4.65
C THR A 61 -9.66 -18.30 5.24
N VAL A 62 -9.91 -17.31 4.39
CA VAL A 62 -10.20 -15.95 4.83
C VAL A 62 -11.62 -15.92 5.40
N VAL A 63 -11.74 -15.66 6.70
CA VAL A 63 -13.02 -15.51 7.39
C VAL A 63 -13.47 -14.05 7.37
N PHE A 64 -12.51 -13.14 7.50
CA PHE A 64 -12.76 -11.71 7.50
C PHE A 64 -11.58 -10.98 6.84
N GLU A 65 -11.89 -9.97 6.06
CA GLU A 65 -10.89 -9.08 5.48
C GLU A 65 -11.45 -7.66 5.47
N ASN A 66 -10.66 -6.72 5.97
CA ASN A 66 -10.93 -5.31 5.87
C ASN A 66 -9.64 -4.56 5.53
N HIS A 67 -9.72 -3.63 4.59
CA HIS A 67 -8.60 -2.80 4.20
C HIS A 67 -9.08 -1.39 3.85
N THR A 68 -8.26 -0.37 4.14
CA THR A 68 -8.66 1.04 3.97
C THR A 68 -8.46 1.56 2.55
N PHE A 69 -7.73 0.83 1.70
CA PHE A 69 -7.36 1.27 0.36
C PHE A 69 -7.87 0.32 -0.73
N VAL A 70 -7.14 0.18 -1.85
CA VAL A 70 -7.63 -0.53 -3.04
C VAL A 70 -7.56 -2.06 -2.90
N ARG A 71 -6.63 -2.58 -2.09
CA ARG A 71 -6.37 -4.02 -1.95
C ARG A 71 -5.78 -4.36 -0.58
N PRO A 72 -5.87 -5.63 -0.13
CA PRO A 72 -5.22 -6.07 1.09
C PRO A 72 -3.69 -5.92 1.00
N PHE A 73 -3.09 -5.60 2.14
CA PHE A 73 -1.65 -5.42 2.30
C PHE A 73 -1.04 -4.29 1.46
N GLY A 74 -1.87 -3.45 0.83
CA GLY A 74 -1.46 -2.27 0.09
C GLY A 74 -1.13 -1.08 0.99
N VAL A 75 -1.19 0.12 0.43
CA VAL A 75 -1.16 1.36 1.24
C VAL A 75 -2.32 1.34 2.23
N GLY A 76 -2.10 1.85 3.43
CA GLY A 76 -3.10 1.95 4.49
C GLY A 76 -3.03 0.83 5.51
N ILE A 77 -4.18 0.50 6.10
CA ILE A 77 -4.32 -0.56 7.09
C ILE A 77 -5.03 -1.74 6.44
N THR A 78 -4.57 -2.96 6.71
CA THR A 78 -5.31 -4.19 6.46
C THR A 78 -5.43 -4.99 7.75
N SER A 79 -6.62 -5.49 8.02
CA SER A 79 -6.91 -6.46 9.08
C SER A 79 -7.58 -7.67 8.44
N MET A 80 -6.96 -8.84 8.58
CA MET A 80 -7.42 -10.09 7.98
C MET A 80 -7.48 -11.18 9.04
N GLN A 81 -8.59 -11.91 9.08
CA GLN A 81 -8.78 -13.06 9.92
C GLN A 81 -8.80 -14.31 9.04
N LEU A 82 -7.97 -15.27 9.38
CA LEU A 82 -7.88 -16.56 8.72
C LEU A 82 -8.31 -17.65 9.68
N TYR A 83 -8.94 -18.70 9.16
CA TYR A 83 -9.19 -19.94 9.86
C TYR A 83 -8.41 -21.08 9.21
N THR A 84 -7.81 -21.93 10.02
CA THR A 84 -7.16 -23.18 9.59
C THR A 84 -7.52 -24.32 10.53
N PRO A 85 -7.69 -25.56 10.03
CA PRO A 85 -7.88 -26.73 10.89
C PRO A 85 -6.62 -27.09 11.69
N ASN A 86 -5.47 -26.50 11.38
CA ASN A 86 -4.21 -26.79 12.05
C ASN A 86 -4.17 -26.21 13.47
N ASN A 87 -3.44 -26.88 14.37
CA ASN A 87 -3.28 -26.45 15.76
C ASN A 87 -2.44 -25.18 15.86
N GLU A 88 -2.76 -24.33 16.84
CA GLU A 88 -2.11 -23.05 17.13
C GLU A 88 -0.58 -23.16 17.18
N THR A 89 -0.05 -24.24 17.78
CA THR A 89 1.40 -24.44 17.89
C THR A 89 2.05 -24.65 16.53
N VAL A 90 1.40 -25.39 15.62
CA VAL A 90 1.89 -25.62 14.26
C VAL A 90 1.93 -24.31 13.49
N VAL A 91 0.85 -23.53 13.59
CA VAL A 91 0.73 -22.23 12.92
C VAL A 91 1.77 -21.22 13.45
N ARG A 92 1.93 -21.12 14.78
CA ARG A 92 2.93 -20.23 15.39
C ARG A 92 4.35 -20.60 14.93
N ASN A 93 4.69 -21.89 14.95
CA ASN A 93 6.01 -22.36 14.52
C ASN A 93 6.30 -22.03 13.06
N TRP A 94 5.29 -22.12 12.19
CA TRP A 94 5.43 -21.73 10.78
C TRP A 94 5.73 -20.24 10.61
N TYR A 95 5.02 -19.36 11.33
CA TYR A 95 5.29 -17.92 11.26
C TYR A 95 6.66 -17.54 11.86
N ILE A 96 7.10 -18.23 12.92
CA ILE A 96 8.45 -18.04 13.49
C ILE A 96 9.51 -18.43 12.46
N ASP A 97 9.33 -19.57 11.79
CA ASP A 97 10.24 -20.04 10.74
C ASP A 97 10.30 -19.04 9.56
N MET A 98 9.13 -18.58 9.07
CA MET A 98 9.06 -17.56 8.01
C MET A 98 9.75 -16.26 8.42
N ARG A 99 9.52 -15.78 9.64
CA ARG A 99 10.20 -14.58 10.15
C ARG A 99 11.73 -14.77 10.19
N SER A 100 12.21 -15.91 10.67
CA SER A 100 13.66 -16.18 10.75
C SER A 100 14.34 -16.22 9.38
N ARG A 101 13.66 -16.74 8.35
CA ARG A 101 14.16 -16.74 6.96
C ARG A 101 14.27 -15.33 6.39
N ASN A 102 13.36 -14.44 6.74
CA ASN A 102 13.32 -13.07 6.24
C ASN A 102 14.24 -12.12 7.02
N GLU A 103 14.46 -12.37 8.32
CA GLU A 103 15.45 -11.62 9.12
C GLU A 103 16.87 -11.78 8.58
N ALA A 104 17.19 -12.89 7.91
CA ALA A 104 18.46 -13.09 7.22
C ALA A 104 18.64 -12.19 5.98
N ASN A 105 17.57 -11.55 5.48
CA ASN A 105 17.58 -10.64 4.35
C ASN A 105 16.81 -9.36 4.70
N PRO A 106 17.41 -8.41 5.47
CA PRO A 106 16.73 -7.21 5.88
C PRO A 106 16.42 -6.32 4.67
N VAL A 107 15.17 -6.40 4.20
CA VAL A 107 14.59 -5.46 3.24
C VAL A 107 14.13 -4.22 3.99
N ASN A 108 14.21 -3.05 3.35
CA ASN A 108 13.66 -1.82 3.90
C ASN A 108 12.15 -1.99 4.14
N LEU A 109 11.77 -2.14 5.42
CA LEU A 109 10.40 -2.35 5.85
C LEU A 109 9.60 -1.06 5.66
N LEU A 110 8.85 -0.98 4.55
CA LEU A 110 7.87 0.08 4.31
C LEU A 110 6.53 -0.18 5.02
N ALA A 111 6.32 -1.41 5.49
CA ALA A 111 5.11 -1.86 6.15
C ALA A 111 5.43 -2.43 7.54
N SER A 112 4.62 -2.06 8.53
CA SER A 112 4.56 -2.71 9.83
C SER A 112 3.59 -3.88 9.75
N MET A 113 4.01 -5.02 10.29
CA MET A 113 3.32 -6.30 10.12
C MET A 113 3.22 -6.99 11.49
N ASN A 114 1.99 -7.29 11.92
CA ASN A 114 1.73 -8.02 13.16
C ASN A 114 0.81 -9.21 12.91
N TYR A 115 0.99 -10.27 13.69
CA TYR A 115 0.10 -11.41 13.68
C TYR A 115 -0.18 -11.91 15.10
N SER A 116 -1.36 -12.50 15.27
CA SER A 116 -1.68 -13.29 16.46
C SER A 116 -2.39 -14.57 16.05
N VAL A 117 -2.17 -15.63 16.81
CA VAL A 117 -2.79 -16.93 16.59
C VAL A 117 -3.54 -17.29 17.86
N LEU A 118 -4.81 -17.65 17.72
CA LEU A 118 -5.66 -18.11 18.80
C LEU A 118 -6.24 -19.48 18.44
N SER A 119 -6.39 -20.34 19.43
CA SER A 119 -7.10 -21.61 19.28
C SER A 119 -8.60 -21.37 19.13
N GLU A 120 -9.25 -22.12 18.24
CA GLU A 120 -10.71 -22.08 18.04
C GLU A 120 -11.36 -23.30 18.73
N PRO A 121 -12.06 -23.09 19.86
CA PRO A 121 -12.61 -24.20 20.65
C PRO A 121 -13.84 -24.87 20.03
N GLU A 122 -14.64 -24.19 19.20
CA GLU A 122 -15.92 -24.74 18.72
C GLU A 122 -15.75 -25.69 17.52
N THR A 123 -14.93 -25.29 16.54
CA THR A 123 -14.71 -26.06 15.31
C THR A 123 -13.41 -26.85 15.32
N GLY A 124 -12.56 -26.61 16.33
CA GLY A 124 -11.18 -27.08 16.35
C GLY A 124 -10.30 -26.29 15.36
N GLY A 125 -8.99 -26.31 15.59
CA GLY A 125 -8.01 -25.60 14.76
C GLY A 125 -7.60 -24.25 15.34
N SER A 126 -7.41 -23.25 14.48
CA SER A 126 -6.89 -21.94 14.89
C SER A 126 -7.36 -20.79 14.03
N ILE A 127 -7.53 -19.65 14.68
CA ILE A 127 -7.77 -18.34 14.09
C ILE A 127 -6.45 -17.58 14.05
N ILE A 128 -6.16 -16.98 12.90
CA ILE A 128 -4.98 -16.15 12.68
C ILE A 128 -5.47 -14.74 12.38
N TRP A 129 -5.04 -13.77 13.18
CA TRP A 129 -5.24 -12.35 12.87
C TRP A 129 -3.96 -11.80 12.27
N LEU A 130 -4.07 -11.25 11.08
CA LEU A 130 -3.01 -10.52 10.39
C LEU A 130 -3.37 -9.05 10.37
N GLN A 131 -2.42 -8.20 10.75
CA GLN A 131 -2.54 -6.76 10.66
C GLN A 131 -1.34 -6.20 9.92
N SER A 132 -1.59 -5.34 8.94
CA SER A 132 -0.56 -4.59 8.23
C SER A 132 -0.85 -3.11 8.22
N GLU A 133 0.18 -2.31 8.35
CA GLU A 133 0.12 -0.86 8.22
C GLU A 133 1.25 -0.42 7.29
N CYS A 134 0.94 0.18 6.14
CA CYS A 134 1.94 0.64 5.20
C CYS A 134 1.63 2.06 4.73
N ALA A 135 2.64 2.93 4.76
CA ALA A 135 2.47 4.36 4.47
C ALA A 135 1.26 4.97 5.22
N TRP A 136 1.08 4.53 6.48
CA TRP A 136 0.02 4.93 7.39
C TRP A 136 0.68 5.50 8.65
N ASN A 137 0.26 6.69 9.07
CA ASN A 137 0.79 7.40 10.23
C ASN A 137 -0.36 7.99 11.04
#